data_AF-A0A6J7ZTC5-F1
#
_entry.id   AF-A0A6J7ZTC5-F1
#
_cell.length_a   1.000
_cell.length_b   1.000
_cell.length_c   1.000
_cell.angle_alpha   90.00
_cell.angle_beta   90.00
_cell.angle_gamma   90.00
#
_symmetry.space_group_name_H-M   'P 1'
#
loop_
_entity.id
_entity.type
_entity.pdbx_description
1 polymer ?
#
loop_
_entity_poly.entity_id
_entity_poly.type
_entity_poly.pdbx_seq_one_letter_code
_entity_poly.pdbx_strand_id
1 'polypeptide(L)'
;MIDIDMKNAHPTLLSWYCHENGIVCTGLDAYIVDRERLIADLMTYEGISRDDAKTYLLAIINGKIVRLKHDAPAWLRDYYGGMRQIMEEVIKLNPDLHKLACESKEKRGTDYNIEGTTVNYVMCSLENKALMAAFDYLTEQEIEVGALVFDGLMIHKKGSPHQTT
;
A
#
# COMPACT_ATOMS: atom_id res chain seq x y z
N MET A 1 -0.99 -16.82 -20.10
CA MET A 1 -0.31 -16.53 -18.82
C MET A 1 -1.35 -16.51 -17.73
N ILE A 2 -0.94 -16.79 -16.49
CA ILE A 2 -1.78 -16.61 -15.29
C ILE A 2 -1.17 -15.43 -14.54
N ASP A 3 -2.03 -14.53 -14.09
CA ASP A 3 -1.65 -13.35 -13.31
C ASP A 3 -1.85 -13.62 -11.82
N ILE A 4 -0.86 -13.22 -11.01
CA ILE A 4 -0.86 -13.41 -9.56
C ILE A 4 -0.52 -12.09 -8.91
N ASP A 5 -1.52 -11.44 -8.31
CA ASP A 5 -1.38 -10.14 -7.65
C ASP A 5 -1.58 -10.22 -6.14
N MET A 6 -0.79 -9.46 -5.39
CA MET A 6 -1.00 -9.25 -3.97
C MET A 6 -2.26 -8.40 -3.73
N LYS A 7 -3.30 -9.05 -3.22
CA LYS A 7 -4.55 -8.35 -2.90
C LYS A 7 -4.31 -7.27 -1.83
N ASN A 8 -4.56 -6.01 -2.19
CA ASN A 8 -4.49 -4.86 -1.26
C ASN A 8 -3.10 -4.74 -0.61
N ALA A 9 -2.03 -4.86 -1.43
CA ALA A 9 -0.65 -4.96 -0.99
C ALA A 9 -0.24 -3.88 0.03
N HIS A 10 -0.19 -2.61 -0.38
CA HIS A 10 0.28 -1.50 0.46
C HIS A 10 -0.38 -1.42 1.85
N PRO A 11 -1.73 -1.39 2.00
CA PRO A 11 -2.34 -1.39 3.33
C PRO A 11 -1.98 -2.62 4.16
N THR A 12 -1.95 -3.80 3.56
CA THR A 12 -1.67 -5.07 4.25
C THR A 12 -0.23 -5.14 4.74
N LEU A 13 0.73 -4.75 3.89
CA LEU A 13 2.14 -4.70 4.22
C LEU A 13 2.45 -3.64 5.27
N LEU A 14 1.77 -2.48 5.21
CA LEU A 14 1.91 -1.45 6.23
C LEU A 14 1.36 -1.89 7.58
N SER A 15 0.20 -2.58 7.61
CA SER A 15 -0.34 -3.19 8.83
C SER A 15 0.67 -4.18 9.42
N TRP A 16 1.19 -5.11 8.61
CA TRP A 16 2.24 -6.04 9.05
C TRP A 16 3.46 -5.31 9.63
N TYR A 17 3.96 -4.28 8.94
CA TYR A 17 5.08 -3.47 9.43
C TYR A 17 4.77 -2.83 10.79
N CYS A 18 3.56 -2.32 10.98
CA CYS A 18 3.15 -1.73 12.24
C CYS A 18 3.17 -2.77 13.37
N HIS A 19 2.61 -3.96 13.15
CA HIS A 19 2.59 -5.04 14.15
C HIS A 19 4.00 -5.50 14.52
N GLU A 20 4.89 -5.69 13.55
CA GLU A 20 6.28 -6.09 13.79
C GLU A 20 7.08 -5.05 14.59
N ASN A 21 6.70 -3.77 14.52
CA ASN A 21 7.37 -2.67 15.21
C ASN A 21 6.59 -2.14 16.43
N GLY A 22 5.51 -2.80 16.84
CA GLY A 22 4.70 -2.38 17.98
C GLY A 22 3.94 -1.06 17.80
N ILE A 23 3.68 -0.66 16.55
CA ILE A 23 2.90 0.55 16.21
C ILE A 23 1.42 0.21 16.22
N VAL A 24 0.62 0.99 16.95
CA VAL A 24 -0.84 0.85 16.97
C VAL A 24 -1.42 1.28 15.62
N CYS A 25 -2.12 0.38 14.95
CA CYS A 25 -2.69 0.61 13.61
C CYS A 25 -4.16 0.16 13.46
N THR A 26 -4.94 0.23 14.54
CA THR A 26 -6.32 -0.28 14.61
C THR A 26 -7.25 0.22 13.50
N GLY A 27 -7.17 1.51 13.13
CA GLY A 27 -7.96 2.07 12.03
C GLY A 27 -7.60 1.47 10.67
N LEU A 28 -6.32 1.20 10.43
CA LEU A 28 -5.82 0.54 9.21
C LEU A 28 -6.26 -0.92 9.17
N ASP A 29 -6.15 -1.65 10.29
CA ASP A 29 -6.59 -3.04 10.42
C ASP A 29 -8.10 -3.17 10.16
N ALA A 30 -8.91 -2.29 10.75
CA ALA A 30 -10.35 -2.26 10.51
C ALA A 30 -10.68 -2.03 9.02
N TYR A 31 -9.92 -1.15 8.35
CA TYR A 31 -10.07 -0.94 6.91
C TYR A 31 -9.72 -2.19 6.09
N ILE A 32 -8.67 -2.93 6.45
CA ILE A 32 -8.29 -4.15 5.72
C ILE A 32 -9.37 -5.23 5.86
N VAL A 33 -9.89 -5.42 7.07
CA VAL A 33 -10.91 -6.44 7.38
C VAL A 33 -12.24 -6.14 6.69
N ASP A 34 -12.73 -4.90 6.79
CA ASP A 34 -14.07 -4.49 6.34
C ASP A 34 -14.05 -3.66 5.05
N ARG A 35 -12.98 -3.77 4.26
CA ARG A 35 -12.65 -2.89 3.12
C ARG A 35 -13.83 -2.52 2.23
N GLU A 36 -14.56 -3.52 1.76
CA GLU A 36 -15.65 -3.30 0.81
C GLU A 36 -16.83 -2.56 1.42
N ARG A 37 -17.12 -2.81 2.70
CA ARG A 37 -18.15 -2.07 3.45
C ARG A 37 -17.74 -0.62 3.65
N LEU A 38 -16.49 -0.36 4.04
CA LEU A 38 -16.00 1.00 4.27
C LEU A 38 -15.88 1.81 2.98
N ILE A 39 -15.52 1.17 1.87
CA ILE A 39 -15.55 1.81 0.55
C ILE A 39 -17.00 2.19 0.18
N ALA A 40 -17.96 1.30 0.36
CA ALA A 40 -19.36 1.61 0.08
C ALA A 40 -19.89 2.74 0.96
N ASP A 41 -19.53 2.75 2.25
CA ASP A 41 -19.89 3.83 3.17
C ASP A 41 -19.27 5.18 2.74
N LEU A 42 -18.00 5.18 2.35
CA LEU A 42 -17.33 6.38 1.84
C LEU A 42 -17.95 6.90 0.53
N MET A 43 -18.34 5.99 -0.37
CA MET A 43 -19.06 6.34 -1.60
C MET A 43 -20.37 7.07 -1.29
N THR A 44 -21.15 6.56 -0.33
CA THR A 44 -22.41 7.19 0.09
C THR A 44 -22.16 8.54 0.78
N TYR A 45 -21.16 8.62 1.67
CA TYR A 45 -20.87 9.82 2.45
C TYR A 45 -20.30 10.98 1.61
N GLU A 46 -19.38 10.71 0.68
CA GLU A 46 -18.80 11.76 -0.19
C GLU A 46 -19.53 11.91 -1.54
N GLY A 47 -20.42 10.98 -1.89
CA GLY A 47 -21.12 10.98 -3.18
C GLY A 47 -20.19 10.68 -4.37
N ILE A 48 -19.20 9.80 -4.16
CA ILE A 48 -18.13 9.51 -5.13
C ILE A 48 -18.19 8.08 -5.66
N SER A 49 -17.48 7.83 -6.77
CA SER A 49 -17.39 6.47 -7.33
C SER A 49 -16.57 5.54 -6.43
N ARG A 50 -16.67 4.22 -6.69
CA ARG A 50 -15.88 3.21 -5.98
C ARG A 50 -14.38 3.42 -6.17
N ASP A 51 -13.96 3.78 -7.38
CA ASP A 51 -12.54 3.96 -7.67
C ASP A 51 -12.00 5.27 -7.09
N ASP A 52 -12.83 6.31 -7.02
CA ASP A 52 -12.50 7.54 -6.28
C ASP A 52 -12.39 7.28 -4.78
N ALA A 53 -13.28 6.46 -4.20
CA ALA A 53 -13.22 6.07 -2.79
C ALA A 53 -11.95 5.27 -2.46
N LYS A 54 -11.55 4.32 -3.33
CA LYS A 54 -10.26 3.62 -3.20
C LYS A 54 -9.10 4.59 -3.27
N THR A 55 -9.11 5.49 -4.26
CA THR A 55 -8.06 6.50 -4.47
C THR A 55 -7.98 7.44 -3.28
N TYR A 56 -9.11 7.81 -2.68
CA TYR A 56 -9.18 8.65 -1.50
C TYR A 56 -8.47 8.00 -0.30
N LEU A 57 -8.81 6.74 0.00
CA LEU A 57 -8.22 6.01 1.13
C LEU A 57 -6.73 5.71 0.91
N LEU A 58 -6.34 5.39 -0.33
CA LEU A 58 -4.94 5.21 -0.71
C LEU A 58 -4.14 6.51 -0.64
N ALA A 59 -4.74 7.64 -1.03
CA ALA A 59 -4.10 8.94 -0.93
C ALA A 59 -3.86 9.32 0.54
N ILE A 60 -4.77 8.99 1.46
CA ILE A 60 -4.54 9.15 2.91
C ILE A 60 -3.30 8.36 3.35
N ILE A 61 -3.15 7.10 2.93
CA ILE A 61 -1.96 6.29 3.23
C ILE A 61 -0.68 6.98 2.71
N ASN A 62 -0.76 7.60 1.53
CA ASN A 62 0.34 8.36 0.94
C ASN A 62 0.44 9.82 1.44
N GLY A 63 -0.15 10.15 2.59
CA GLY A 63 0.07 11.44 3.25
C GLY A 63 -0.84 12.58 2.79
N LYS A 64 -1.92 12.31 2.06
CA LYS A 64 -2.91 13.34 1.72
C LYS A 64 -3.53 13.91 2.99
N ILE A 65 -3.44 15.24 3.12
CA ILE A 65 -4.14 15.97 4.18
C ILE A 65 -5.61 16.09 3.79
N VAL A 66 -6.49 15.65 4.68
CA VAL A 66 -7.94 15.66 4.49
C VAL A 66 -8.57 16.51 5.57
N ARG A 67 -9.53 17.36 5.17
CA ARG A 67 -10.36 18.12 6.11
C ARG A 67 -11.65 17.35 6.34
N LEU A 68 -11.70 16.54 7.39
CA LEU A 68 -12.89 15.78 7.75
C LEU A 68 -14.00 16.72 8.22
N LYS A 69 -15.22 16.50 7.72
CA LYS A 69 -16.41 17.26 8.14
C LYS A 69 -16.86 16.81 9.54
N HIS A 70 -17.65 17.64 10.21
CA HIS A 70 -18.19 17.34 11.54
C HIS A 70 -19.12 16.11 11.56
N ASP A 71 -19.72 15.77 10.44
CA ASP A 71 -20.56 14.59 10.25
C ASP A 71 -19.80 13.37 9.68
N ALA A 72 -18.48 13.46 9.53
CA ALA A 72 -17.66 12.35 9.05
C ALA A 72 -17.86 11.08 9.91
N PRO A 73 -17.99 9.90 9.29
CA PRO A 73 -18.10 8.63 10.01
C PRO A 73 -16.95 8.42 10.99
N ALA A 74 -17.23 7.82 12.16
CA ALA A 74 -16.22 7.60 13.20
C ALA A 74 -15.02 6.79 12.68
N TRP A 75 -15.28 5.72 11.93
CA TRP A 75 -14.22 4.89 11.35
C TRP A 75 -13.27 5.68 10.44
N LEU A 76 -13.77 6.69 9.72
CA LEU A 76 -12.96 7.49 8.81
C LEU A 76 -12.03 8.42 9.60
N ARG A 77 -12.50 8.93 10.74
CA ARG A 77 -11.66 9.69 11.68
C ARG A 77 -10.59 8.80 12.30
N ASP A 78 -10.96 7.61 12.73
CA ASP A 78 -10.03 6.65 13.34
C ASP A 78 -8.98 6.19 12.33
N TYR A 79 -9.39 5.93 11.08
CA TYR A 79 -8.49 5.62 9.98
C TYR A 79 -7.53 6.77 9.68
N TYR A 80 -8.06 7.99 9.48
CA TYR A 80 -7.23 9.15 9.19
C TYR A 80 -6.26 9.48 10.34
N GLY A 81 -6.76 9.55 11.57
CA GLY A 81 -5.95 9.82 12.77
C GLY A 81 -4.89 8.75 13.00
N GLY A 82 -5.26 7.47 12.89
CA GLY A 82 -4.32 6.36 12.98
C GLY A 82 -3.24 6.42 11.91
N MET A 83 -3.59 6.76 10.66
CA MET A 83 -2.60 6.93 9.59
C MET A 83 -1.60 8.06 9.86
N ARG A 84 -2.01 9.15 10.53
CA ARG A 84 -1.08 10.21 10.95
C ARG A 84 -0.10 9.73 12.00
N GLN A 85 -0.57 8.97 12.99
CA GLN A 85 0.28 8.37 14.01
C GLN A 85 1.27 7.37 13.40
N ILE A 86 0.80 6.51 12.49
CA ILE A 86 1.65 5.56 11.76
C ILE A 86 2.76 6.29 11.00
N MET A 87 2.45 7.38 10.29
CA MET A 87 3.48 8.17 9.59
C MET A 87 4.56 8.70 10.52
N GLU A 88 4.17 9.24 11.67
CA GLU A 88 5.12 9.76 12.67
C GLU A 88 6.04 8.66 13.19
N GLU A 89 5.50 7.49 13.54
CA GLU A 89 6.30 6.36 14.02
C GLU A 89 7.20 5.78 12.92
N VAL A 90 6.70 5.65 11.68
CA VAL A 90 7.51 5.20 10.54
C VAL A 90 8.69 6.15 10.30
N ILE A 91 8.49 7.47 10.40
CA ILE A 91 9.59 8.43 10.24
C ILE A 91 10.64 8.26 11.35
N LYS A 92 10.20 8.09 12.61
CA LYS A 92 11.10 7.88 13.75
C LYS A 92 11.94 6.61 13.60
N LEU A 93 11.33 5.52 13.10
CA LEU A 93 12.02 4.24 12.92
C LEU A 93 12.89 4.21 11.66
N ASN A 94 12.61 5.04 10.66
CA ASN A 94 13.30 5.04 9.37
C ASN A 94 13.87 6.43 9.01
N PRO A 95 14.77 7.01 9.83
CA PRO A 95 15.30 8.34 9.59
C PRO A 95 16.06 8.44 8.25
N ASP A 96 16.71 7.37 7.80
CA ASP A 96 17.42 7.34 6.52
C ASP A 96 16.46 7.42 5.33
N LEU A 97 15.33 6.70 5.39
CA LEU A 97 14.30 6.79 4.35
C LEU A 97 13.64 8.17 4.34
N HIS A 98 13.46 8.77 5.51
CA HIS A 98 12.94 10.13 5.61
C HIS A 98 13.90 11.15 4.98
N LYS A 99 15.20 11.03 5.27
CA LYS A 99 16.23 11.85 4.64
C LYS A 99 16.21 11.69 3.11
N LEU A 100 16.11 10.46 2.61
CA LEU A 100 15.99 10.19 1.17
C LEU A 100 14.75 10.85 0.57
N ALA A 101 13.62 10.83 1.28
CA ALA A 101 12.39 11.49 0.84
C ALA A 101 12.57 13.02 0.74
N CYS A 102 13.25 13.65 1.71
CA CYS A 102 13.61 15.07 1.66
C CYS A 102 14.48 15.38 0.44
N GLU A 103 15.57 14.63 0.22
CA GLU A 103 16.47 14.84 -0.91
C GLU A 103 15.77 14.64 -2.27
N SER A 104 14.86 13.66 -2.36
CA SER A 104 14.06 13.43 -3.57
C SER A 104 13.15 14.63 -3.87
N LYS A 105 12.55 15.22 -2.83
CA LYS A 105 11.69 16.41 -2.98
C LYS A 105 12.49 17.61 -3.48
N GLU A 106 13.65 17.87 -2.89
CA GLU A 106 14.54 18.97 -3.30
C GLU A 106 14.98 18.83 -4.77
N LYS A 107 15.35 17.62 -5.19
CA LYS A 107 15.80 17.35 -6.57
C LYS A 107 14.68 17.49 -7.61
N ARG A 108 13.46 17.07 -7.28
CA ARG A 108 12.34 17.03 -8.23
C ARG A 108 11.51 18.32 -8.24
N GLY A 109 11.64 19.18 -7.23
CA GLY A 109 10.84 20.41 -7.11
C GLY A 109 9.34 20.14 -6.94
N THR A 110 8.96 18.97 -6.42
CA THR A 110 7.56 18.54 -6.31
C THR A 110 6.93 18.99 -4.99
N ASP A 111 5.60 19.12 -4.97
CA ASP A 111 4.80 19.47 -3.80
C ASP A 111 4.41 18.26 -2.93
N TYR A 112 4.85 17.04 -3.27
CA TYR A 112 4.53 15.83 -2.53
C TYR A 112 4.85 15.91 -1.02
N ASN A 113 4.03 15.21 -0.23
CA ASN A 113 4.22 15.08 1.21
C ASN A 113 5.43 14.16 1.49
N ILE A 114 6.44 14.68 2.19
CA ILE A 114 7.65 13.94 2.58
C ILE A 114 7.30 12.75 3.49
N GLU A 115 6.39 12.95 4.44
CA GLU A 115 5.95 11.90 5.36
C GLU A 115 5.29 10.74 4.60
N GLY A 116 4.38 11.09 3.69
CA GLY A 116 3.72 10.14 2.80
C GLY A 116 4.71 9.41 1.90
N THR A 117 5.73 10.12 1.40
CA THR A 117 6.82 9.53 0.59
C THR A 117 7.68 8.57 1.41
N THR A 118 7.93 8.89 2.69
CA THR A 118 8.67 8.01 3.61
C THR A 118 7.92 6.70 3.83
N VAL A 119 6.61 6.77 4.11
CA VAL A 119 5.76 5.58 4.24
C VAL A 119 5.69 4.80 2.92
N ASN A 120 5.60 5.49 1.79
CA ASN A 120 5.61 4.86 0.47
C ASN A 120 6.90 4.06 0.23
N TYR A 121 8.07 4.59 0.58
CA TYR A 121 9.33 3.84 0.47
C TYR A 121 9.36 2.57 1.31
N VAL A 122 8.81 2.61 2.53
CA VAL A 122 8.66 1.41 3.36
C VAL A 122 7.76 0.39 2.65
N MET A 123 6.57 0.81 2.20
CA MET A 123 5.62 -0.08 1.54
C MET A 123 6.20 -0.69 0.26
N CYS A 124 6.85 0.10 -0.60
CA CYS A 124 7.47 -0.42 -1.83
C CYS A 124 8.64 -1.38 -1.53
N SER A 125 9.41 -1.14 -0.46
CA SER A 125 10.46 -2.07 -0.05
C SER A 125 9.87 -3.41 0.40
N LEU A 126 8.77 -3.38 1.18
CA LEU A 126 8.07 -4.58 1.63
C LEU A 126 7.38 -5.31 0.47
N GLU A 127 6.79 -4.57 -0.46
CA GLU A 127 6.15 -5.10 -1.66
C GLU A 127 7.17 -5.87 -2.50
N ASN A 128 8.34 -5.29 -2.75
CA ASN A 128 9.42 -5.96 -3.47
C ASN A 128 9.88 -7.23 -2.72
N LYS A 129 10.01 -7.20 -1.38
CA LYS A 129 10.38 -8.39 -0.61
C LYS A 129 9.35 -9.51 -0.73
N ALA A 130 8.05 -9.18 -0.64
CA ALA A 130 6.97 -10.14 -0.79
C ALA A 130 6.91 -10.71 -2.22
N LEU A 131 7.08 -9.86 -3.23
CA LEU A 131 7.15 -10.26 -4.64
C LEU A 131 8.31 -11.23 -4.90
N MET A 132 9.51 -10.92 -4.38
CA MET A 132 10.67 -11.79 -4.53
C MET A 132 10.50 -13.12 -3.80
N ALA A 133 9.88 -13.13 -2.61
CA ALA A 133 9.55 -14.37 -1.91
C ALA A 133 8.56 -15.25 -2.71
N ALA A 134 7.58 -14.63 -3.38
CA ALA A 134 6.66 -15.35 -4.27
C ALA A 134 7.39 -15.90 -5.51
N PHE A 135 8.28 -15.12 -6.11
CA PHE A 135 9.12 -15.55 -7.23
C PHE A 135 10.00 -16.74 -6.86
N ASP A 136 10.68 -16.67 -5.73
CA ASP A 136 11.58 -17.73 -5.26
C ASP A 136 10.78 -19.03 -5.03
N TYR A 137 9.65 -18.94 -4.33
CA TYR A 137 8.76 -20.08 -4.11
C TYR A 137 8.27 -20.72 -5.43
N LEU A 138 7.83 -19.93 -6.39
CA LEU A 138 7.35 -20.46 -7.67
C LEU A 138 8.47 -21.12 -8.48
N THR A 139 9.67 -20.53 -8.45
CA THR A 139 10.85 -21.09 -9.10
C THR A 139 11.26 -22.42 -8.46
N GLU A 140 11.21 -22.53 -7.13
CA GLU A 140 11.42 -23.78 -6.40
C GLU A 140 10.38 -24.86 -6.76
N GLN A 141 9.16 -24.46 -7.11
CA GLN A 141 8.12 -25.37 -7.61
C GLN A 141 8.23 -25.67 -9.12
N GLU A 142 9.33 -25.29 -9.76
CA GLU A 142 9.56 -25.42 -11.22
C GLU A 142 8.47 -24.73 -12.07
N ILE A 143 7.89 -23.65 -11.54
CA ILE A 143 6.94 -22.79 -12.26
C ILE A 143 7.70 -21.62 -12.88
N GLU A 144 7.66 -21.53 -14.21
CA GLU A 144 8.30 -20.45 -14.95
C GLU A 144 7.56 -19.11 -14.76
N VAL A 145 8.25 -18.15 -14.16
CA VAL A 145 7.80 -16.75 -14.05
C VAL A 145 8.27 -15.98 -15.28
N GLY A 146 7.31 -15.49 -16.08
CA GLY A 146 7.59 -14.77 -17.32
C GLY A 146 7.89 -13.28 -17.11
N ALA A 147 7.30 -12.65 -16.10
CA ALA A 147 7.58 -11.25 -15.76
C ALA A 147 7.22 -10.92 -14.31
N LEU A 148 7.95 -9.97 -13.73
CA LEU A 148 7.60 -9.29 -12.48
C LEU A 148 6.90 -7.97 -12.81
N VAL A 149 5.75 -7.71 -12.20
CA VAL A 149 4.89 -6.55 -12.51
C VAL A 149 4.34 -5.93 -11.22
N PHE A 150 5.01 -4.89 -10.70
CA PHE A 150 4.58 -4.17 -9.48
C PHE A 150 4.23 -5.11 -8.31
N ASP A 151 2.96 -5.17 -7.90
CA ASP A 151 2.46 -5.99 -6.80
C ASP A 151 2.13 -7.44 -7.21
N GLY A 152 2.53 -7.86 -8.41
CA GLY A 152 2.25 -9.17 -8.95
C GLY A 152 3.31 -9.73 -9.89
N LEU A 153 3.07 -10.96 -10.36
CA LEU A 153 3.91 -11.66 -11.31
C LEU A 153 3.06 -12.47 -12.30
N MET A 154 3.60 -12.63 -13.51
CA MET A 154 2.96 -13.43 -14.56
C MET A 154 3.66 -14.78 -14.69
N ILE A 155 2.90 -15.87 -14.64
CA ILE A 155 3.43 -17.23 -14.84
C ILE A 155 2.94 -17.87 -16.15
N HIS A 156 3.76 -18.78 -16.67
CA HIS A 156 3.40 -19.58 -17.83
C HIS A 156 2.43 -20.70 -17.46
N LYS A 157 1.41 -20.92 -18.30
CA LYS A 157 0.49 -22.05 -18.13
C LYS A 157 1.19 -23.31 -18.64
N LYS A 158 1.25 -24.35 -17.80
CA LYS A 158 1.78 -25.67 -18.18
C LYS A 158 1.10 -26.15 -19.48
N GLY A 159 1.90 -26.42 -20.52
CA GLY A 159 1.43 -26.84 -21.85
C GLY A 159 1.28 -25.74 -22.91
N SER A 160 1.71 -24.50 -22.62
CA SER A 160 1.82 -23.45 -23.64
C SER A 160 3.07 -23.74 -24.48
N PRO A 161 3.00 -23.81 -25.83
CA PRO A 161 4.16 -24.13 -26.65
C PRO A 161 5.25 -23.08 -26.44
N HIS A 162 6.43 -23.53 -26.03
CA HIS A 162 7.66 -22.73 -26.03
C HIS A 162 7.88 -22.21 -27.44
N GLN A 163 7.72 -20.90 -27.66
CA GLN A 163 8.30 -20.25 -28.83
C GLN A 163 9.74 -19.88 -28.46
N THR A 164 10.65 -20.82 -28.65
CA THR A 164 12.08 -20.51 -28.74
C THR A 164 12.30 -19.75 -30.04
N THR A 165 12.61 -18.45 -29.94
CA THR A 165 13.26 -17.68 -31.00
C THR A 165 14.75 -17.97 -31.03
#